data_AF-A0A2H9MX08-F1
#
_entry.id   AF-A0A2H9MX08-F1
#
_cell.length_a   1.000
_cell.length_b   1.000
_cell.length_c   1.000
_cell.angle_alpha   90.00
_cell.angle_beta   90.00
_cell.angle_gamma   90.00
#
_symmetry.space_group_name_H-M   'P 1'
#
loop_
_entity.id
_entity.type
_entity.pdbx_description
1 polymer ?
#
loop_
_entity_poly.entity_id
_entity_poly.type
_entity_poly.pdbx_seq_one_letter_code
_entity_poly.pdbx_strand_id
1 'polypeptide(L)' 'SVEEIAPLFKNAPDYNQRVTLYQLNHLAGTSGSGTHYSCPSCEKLKTQNLCFAIPECDNIINPIQFGKKRT' A
#
# COMPACT_ATOMS: atom_id res chain seq x y z
N SER A 1 -4.95 -13.56 -0.51
CA SER A 1 -3.96 -13.80 0.56
C SER A 1 -2.62 -13.17 0.17
N VAL A 2 -1.62 -13.16 1.06
CA VAL A 2 -0.28 -12.58 0.78
C VAL A 2 0.37 -13.26 -0.44
N GLU A 3 0.15 -14.56 -0.61
CA GLU A 3 0.71 -15.38 -1.69
C GLU A 3 0.17 -14.99 -3.07
N GLU A 4 -1.07 -14.48 -3.14
CA GLU A 4 -1.69 -14.02 -4.40
C GLU A 4 -1.15 -12.66 -4.85
N ILE A 5 -0.57 -11.89 -3.94
CA ILE A 5 -0.04 -10.55 -4.23
C ILE A 5 1.39 -10.62 -4.79
N ALA A 6 2.22 -11.55 -4.29
CA ALA A 6 3.62 -11.67 -4.71
C ALA A 6 3.83 -11.82 -6.24
N PRO A 7 2.98 -12.53 -7.01
CA PRO A 7 3.10 -12.61 -8.46
C PRO A 7 2.90 -11.28 -9.20
N LEU A 8 2.22 -10.30 -8.60
CA LEU A 8 1.98 -8.99 -9.23
C LEU A 8 3.28 -8.20 -9.45
N PHE A 9 4.32 -8.52 -8.68
CA PHE A 9 5.63 -7.88 -8.75
C PHE A 9 6.59 -8.52 -9.76
N LYS A 10 6.20 -9.59 -10.46
CA LYS A 10 7.08 -10.36 -11.38
C LYS A 10 7.68 -9.54 -12.52
N ASN A 11 7.03 -8.45 -12.91
CA ASN A 11 7.51 -7.58 -13.99
C ASN A 11 8.61 -6.60 -13.52
N ALA A 12 8.88 -6.51 -12.22
CA ALA A 12 9.98 -5.71 -11.71
C ALA A 12 11.33 -6.39 -12.07
N PRO A 13 12.33 -5.63 -12.54
CA PRO A 13 13.60 -6.17 -13.02
C PRO A 13 14.42 -6.89 -11.92
N ASP A 14 14.19 -6.55 -10.65
CA ASP A 14 14.85 -7.08 -9.46
C ASP A 14 13.97 -8.04 -8.66
N TYR A 15 12.87 -8.54 -9.24
CA TYR A 15 11.91 -9.37 -8.54
C TYR A 15 12.56 -10.63 -7.94
N ASN A 16 12.36 -10.82 -6.64
CA ASN A 16 12.69 -12.04 -5.93
C ASN A 16 11.51 -12.47 -5.06
N GLN A 17 10.85 -13.58 -5.44
CA GLN A 17 9.64 -14.06 -4.77
C GLN A 17 9.82 -14.24 -3.25
N ARG A 18 10.98 -14.74 -2.80
CA ARG A 18 11.25 -14.97 -1.38
C ARG A 18 11.32 -13.65 -0.61
N VAL A 19 11.99 -12.64 -1.17
CA VAL A 19 12.11 -11.31 -0.56
C VAL A 19 10.76 -10.60 -0.56
N THR A 20 10.02 -10.65 -1.66
CA THR A 20 8.68 -10.04 -1.76
C THR A 20 7.72 -10.66 -0.75
N LEU A 21 7.68 -12.00 -0.62
CA LEU A 21 6.83 -12.66 0.38
C LEU A 21 7.20 -12.25 1.80
N TYR A 22 8.50 -12.15 2.11
CA TYR A 22 8.94 -11.68 3.41
C TYR A 22 8.44 -10.25 3.71
N GLN A 23 8.59 -9.33 2.76
CA GLN A 23 8.11 -7.95 2.90
C GLN A 23 6.59 -7.87 3.06
N LEU A 24 5.83 -8.62 2.25
CA LEU A 24 4.37 -8.63 2.32
C LEU A 24 3.86 -9.21 3.63
N ASN A 25 4.47 -10.30 4.14
CA ASN A 25 4.13 -10.86 5.44
C ASN A 25 4.44 -9.89 6.58
N HIS A 26 5.54 -9.14 6.48
CA HIS A 26 5.84 -8.11 7.48
C HIS A 26 4.80 -6.99 7.48
N LEU A 27 4.37 -6.53 6.29
CA LEU A 27 3.28 -5.53 6.18
C LEU A 27 1.94 -6.06 6.73
N ALA A 28 1.64 -7.33 6.48
CA ALA A 28 0.44 -8.01 6.98
C ALA A 28 0.49 -8.32 8.49
N GLY A 29 1.61 -8.06 9.17
CA GLY A 29 1.78 -8.35 10.59
C GLY A 29 1.94 -9.84 10.92
N THR A 30 2.15 -10.69 9.92
CA THR A 30 2.36 -12.15 10.10
C THR A 30 3.83 -12.51 10.31
N SER A 31 4.73 -11.53 10.32
CA SER A 31 6.18 -11.71 10.48
C SER A 31 6.85 -10.51 11.16
N GLY A 32 7.96 -10.74 11.87
CA GLY A 32 8.73 -9.69 12.55
C GLY A 32 8.06 -9.19 13.83
N SER A 33 7.87 -7.88 13.97
CA SER A 33 7.26 -7.23 15.15
C SER A 33 5.77 -7.53 15.36
N GLY A 34 5.11 -8.14 14.37
CA GLY A 34 3.66 -8.36 14.38
C GLY A 34 2.83 -7.10 14.10
N THR A 35 3.47 -5.99 13.70
CA THR A 35 2.77 -4.75 13.38
C THR A 35 2.00 -4.89 12.07
N HIS A 36 0.69 -4.74 12.11
CA HIS A 36 -0.14 -4.68 10.91
C HIS A 36 -0.11 -3.26 10.33
N TYR A 37 0.52 -3.09 9.18
CA TYR A 37 0.62 -1.80 8.51
C TYR A 37 -0.62 -1.53 7.65
N SER A 38 -1.13 -0.31 7.74
CA SER A 38 -2.29 0.16 6.96
C SER A 38 -1.86 1.19 5.92
N CYS A 39 -2.69 1.37 4.90
CA CYS A 39 -2.47 2.41 3.89
C CYS A 39 -2.28 3.79 4.56
N PRO A 40 -1.19 4.53 4.28
CA PRO A 40 -0.92 5.82 4.89
C PRO A 40 -2.00 6.86 4.54
N SER A 41 -2.19 7.85 5.42
CA SER A 41 -3.13 8.95 5.17
C SER A 41 -2.67 9.85 4.02
N CYS A 42 -3.61 10.63 3.46
CA CYS A 42 -3.27 11.62 2.42
C CYS A 42 -2.25 12.64 2.94
N GLU A 43 -2.37 13.07 4.20
CA GLU A 43 -1.41 13.96 4.85
C GLU A 43 -0.01 13.32 4.91
N LYS A 44 0.08 12.04 5.30
CA LYS A 44 1.36 11.32 5.36
C LYS A 44 2.02 11.26 3.98
N LEU A 45 1.25 10.91 2.95
CA LEU A 45 1.76 10.88 1.57
C LEU A 45 2.23 12.27 1.09
N LYS A 46 1.52 13.35 1.45
CA LYS A 46 1.94 14.73 1.15
C LYS A 46 3.30 15.04 1.79
N THR A 47 3.47 14.73 3.08
CA THR A 47 4.75 14.98 3.79
C THR A 47 5.93 14.20 3.21
N GLN A 48 5.66 13.08 2.52
CA GLN A 48 6.69 12.24 1.89
C GLN A 48 6.90 12.52 0.40
N ASN A 49 6.24 13.54 -0.17
CA ASN A 49 6.25 13.84 -1.61
C ASN A 49 5.75 12.66 -2.49
N LEU A 50 4.82 11.85 -1.95
CA LEU A 50 4.21 10.71 -2.64
C LEU A 50 2.76 10.99 -3.08
N CYS A 51 2.24 12.18 -2.81
CA CYS A 51 0.85 12.55 -3.14
C CYS A 51 0.81 13.50 -4.35
N PHE A 52 0.32 13.00 -5.48
CA PHE A 52 0.04 13.80 -6.67
C PHE A 52 -1.48 14.07 -6.73
N ALA A 53 -1.93 15.03 -5.93
CA ALA A 53 -3.36 15.32 -5.80
C ALA A 53 -3.97 15.87 -7.10
N ILE A 54 -5.20 15.44 -7.39
CA ILE A 54 -6.06 15.90 -8.49
C ILE A 54 -7.36 16.48 -7.90
N PRO A 55 -8.17 17.26 -8.64
CA PRO A 55 -9.39 17.88 -8.11
C PRO A 55 -10.37 16.90 -7.46
N GLU A 56 -10.40 15.66 -7.92
CA GLU A 56 -11.23 14.58 -7.37
C GLU A 56 -10.83 14.18 -5.93
N CYS A 57 -9.69 14.65 -5.44
CA CYS A 57 -9.18 14.41 -4.09
C CYS A 57 -9.69 15.39 -3.02
N ASP A 58 -10.40 16.47 -3.38
CA ASP A 58 -10.67 17.62 -2.50
C ASP A 58 -11.29 17.29 -1.13
N ASN A 59 -12.06 16.20 -1.04
CA ASN A 59 -12.74 15.80 0.19
C ASN A 59 -12.28 14.42 0.72
N ILE A 60 -11.09 13.96 0.33
CA ILE A 60 -10.54 12.65 0.70
C ILE A 60 -9.46 12.81 1.77
N ILE A 61 -9.58 12.04 2.86
CA ILE A 61 -8.62 12.03 3.98
C ILE A 61 -7.64 10.84 3.90
N ASN A 62 -8.05 9.75 3.26
CA ASN A 62 -7.20 8.58 3.03
C ASN A 62 -7.35 8.10 1.57
N PRO A 63 -6.26 7.74 0.88
CA PRO A 63 -6.31 7.27 -0.52
C PRO A 63 -7.31 6.14 -0.75
N ILE A 64 -7.59 5.31 0.26
CA ILE A 64 -8.54 4.20 0.17
C ILE A 64 -10.00 4.64 -0.06
N GLN A 65 -10.32 5.92 0.14
CA GLN A 65 -11.64 6.48 -0.15
C GLN A 65 -11.78 6.91 -1.61
N PHE A 66 -10.67 7.03 -2.35
CA PHE A 66 -10.70 7.43 -3.75
C PHE A 66 -11.49 6.42 -4.58
N GLY A 67 -12.42 6.92 -5.41
CA GLY A 67 -13.29 6.10 -6.26
C GLY A 67 -14.37 5.31 -5.53
N LYS A 68 -14.47 5.36 -4.20
CA LYS A 68 -15.59 4.74 -3.47
C LYS A 68 -16.82 5.64 -3.55
N LYS A 69 -17.96 5.06 -3.92
CA LYS A 69 -19.26 5.73 -3.82
C LYS A 69 -19.53 6.07 -2.36
N ARG A 70 -19.77 7.34 -2.05
CA ARG A 70 -20.27 7.77 -0.75
C ARG A 70 -21.72 7.29 -0.65
N THR A 71 -21.96 6.23 0.12
CA THR A 71 -23.31 5.86 0.60
C THR A 71 -23.79 6.84 1.64
#